data_AF-A0A7V1BGY4-F1
#
_entry.id   AF-A0A7V1BGY4-F1
#
_cell.length_a   1.000
_cell.length_b   1.000
_cell.length_c   1.000
_cell.angle_alpha   90.00
_cell.angle_beta   90.00
_cell.angle_gamma   90.00
#
_symmetry.space_group_name_H-M   'P 1'
#
loop_
_entity.id
_entity.type
_entity.pdbx_description
1 polymer ?
#
loop_
_entity_poly.entity_id
_entity_poly.type
_entity_poly.pdbx_seq_one_letter_code
_entity_poly.pdbx_strand_id
1 'polypeptide(L)' 'MSKLISKVACIGGGVIGGGWIARFLLNGIDVAVHDPS' A
#
# COMPACT_ATOMS: atom_id res chain seq x y z
N MET A 1 18.42 6.30 -8.04
CA MET A 1 17.17 7.10 -8.04
C MET A 1 16.66 7.13 -6.61
N SER A 2 16.73 8.27 -5.91
CA SER A 2 16.13 8.41 -4.59
C SER A 2 14.61 8.37 -4.71
N LYS A 3 13.96 7.32 -4.21
CA LYS A 3 12.50 7.20 -4.26
C LYS A 3 11.92 8.15 -3.22
N LEU A 4 11.20 9.19 -3.66
CA LEU A 4 10.60 10.21 -2.79
C LEU A 4 9.64 9.60 -1.73
N ILE A 5 9.03 8.45 -2.05
CA ILE A 5 8.23 7.63 -1.13
C ILE A 5 8.66 6.18 -1.31
N SER A 6 9.16 5.56 -0.25
CA SER A 6 9.59 4.15 -0.25
C SER A 6 8.60 3.22 0.45
N LYS A 7 7.79 3.74 1.37
CA LYS A 7 6.84 2.96 2.17
C LYS A 7 5.55 3.73 2.42
N VAL A 8 4.43 3.01 2.44
CA VAL A 8 3.10 3.53 2.79
C VAL A 8 2.39 2.61 3.79
N ALA A 9 1.42 3.16 4.52
CA ALA A 9 0.51 2.39 5.36
C ALA A 9 -0.89 2.43 4.77
N CYS A 10 -1.53 1.27 4.64
CA CYS A 10 -2.93 1.12 4.27
C CYS A 10 -3.73 0.63 5.48
N ILE A 11 -4.72 1.41 5.90
CA ILE A 11 -5.65 1.05 6.96
C ILE A 11 -6.98 0.69 6.31
N GLY A 12 -7.29 -0.60 6.27
CA GLY A 12 -8.37 -1.21 5.50
C GLY A 12 -7.86 -1.92 4.24
N GLY A 13 -8.19 -3.21 4.14
CA GLY A 13 -7.86 -4.14 3.06
C GLY A 13 -9.07 -4.56 2.20
N GLY A 14 -10.25 -3.95 2.41
CA GLY A 14 -11.43 -4.15 1.56
C GLY A 14 -11.22 -3.71 0.11
N VAL A 15 -12.26 -3.80 -0.74
CA VAL A 15 -12.16 -3.63 -2.22
C VAL A 15 -11.31 -2.43 -2.67
N ILE A 16 -11.56 -1.26 -2.09
CA ILE A 16 -10.80 -0.03 -2.42
C ILE A 16 -9.38 -0.11 -1.88
N GLY A 17 -9.22 -0.55 -0.62
CA GLY A 17 -7.92 -0.72 0.03
C GLY A 17 -7.01 -1.68 -0.74
N GLY A 18 -7.51 -2.84 -1.14
CA GLY A 18 -6.81 -3.82 -1.96
C GLY A 18 -6.33 -3.24 -3.30
N GLY A 19 -7.15 -2.42 -3.96
CA GLY A 19 -6.76 -1.72 -5.19
C GLY A 19 -5.57 -0.77 -5.00
N TRP A 20 -5.55 -0.02 -3.90
CA TRP A 20 -4.43 0.87 -3.56
C TRP A 20 -3.18 0.10 -3.15
N ILE A 21 -3.31 -0.96 -2.33
CA ILE A 21 -2.21 -1.85 -1.95
C ILE A 21 -1.53 -2.40 -3.21
N ALA A 22 -2.31 -2.97 -4.14
CA ALA A 22 -1.79 -3.46 -5.41
C ALA A 22 -1.10 -2.36 -6.23
N ARG A 23 -1.69 -1.16 -6.30
CA ARG A 23 -1.10 -0.02 -7.01
C ARG A 23 0.25 0.38 -6.43
N PHE A 24 0.38 0.44 -5.11
CA PHE A 24 1.65 0.80 -4.45
C PHE A 24 2.72 -0.27 -4.65
N LEU A 25 2.37 -1.55 -4.51
CA LEU A 25 3.26 -2.66 -4.79
C LEU A 25 3.74 -2.68 -6.25
N LEU A 26 2.85 -2.41 -7.21
CA LEU A 26 3.21 -2.27 -8.63
C LEU A 26 4.19 -1.12 -8.90
N ASN A 27 4.17 -0.08 -8.07
CA ASN A 27 5.15 1.01 -8.13
C ASN A 27 6.40 0.70 -7.29
N GLY A 28 6.54 -0.53 -6.78
CA GLY A 28 7.64 -0.99 -5.93
C GLY A 28 7.72 -0.30 -4.57
N ILE A 29 6.60 0.21 -4.07
CA ILE A 29 6.51 0.86 -2.76
C ILE A 29 6.12 -0.21 -1.74
N ASP A 30 6.84 -0.31 -0.64
CA ASP A 30 6.50 -1.22 0.44
C ASP A 30 5.19 -0.79 1.11
N VAL A 31 4.32 -1.75 1.41
CA VAL A 31 3.00 -1.47 2.01
C VAL A 31 2.87 -2.20 3.33
N ALA A 32 2.68 -1.46 4.42
CA ALA A 32 2.21 -2.00 5.68
C ALA A 32 0.67 -1.95 5.68
N VAL A 33 0.01 -3.05 6.00
CA VAL A 33 -1.46 -3.14 5.98
C VAL A 33 -1.97 -3.46 7.38
N HIS A 34 -3.03 -2.77 7.79
CA HIS A 34 -3.83 -3.12 8.96
C HIS A 34 -5.30 -3.16 8.57
N ASP A 35 -5.96 -4.30 8.78
CA ASP A 35 -7.41 -4.44 8.72
C ASP A 35 -7.83 -5.25 9.97
N PRO A 36 -8.76 -4.75 10.81
CA PRO A 36 -9.22 -5.48 11.99
C PRO A 36 -10.21 -6.63 11.67
N SER A 37 -10.68 -6.72 10.43
CA SER A 37 -11.69 -7.70 10.00
C SER A 37 -11.11 -9.09 9.75
#